data_AF-A0A2S1XKZ8-F1
#
_entry.id   AF-A0A2S1XKZ8-F1
#
_cell.length_a   1.000
_cell.length_b   1.000
_cell.length_c   1.000
_cell.angle_alpha   90.00
_cell.angle_beta   90.00
_cell.angle_gamma   90.00
#
_symmetry.space_group_name_H-M   'P 1'
#
loop_
_entity.id
_entity.type
_entity.pdbx_description
1 polymer ?
#
loop_
_entity_poly.entity_id
_entity_poly.type
_entity_poly.pdbx_seq_one_letter_code
_entity_poly.pdbx_strand_id
1 'polypeptide(L)'
;MPSLPRSLPRRGALRRIAAVIPAVILALFVRPARAEDPRLSEVWRCGGGDCPGYEYHPRDGDPEHGAPAGTAFQDLPADWFCPRCGAGKPDFRRMGG
;
A
#
# COMPACT_ATOMS: atom_id res chain seq x y z
N MET A 1 -74.64 -6.05 -30.66
CA MET A 1 -73.57 -5.38 -29.90
C MET A 1 -73.41 -6.10 -28.56
N PRO A 2 -72.45 -7.04 -28.41
CA PRO A 2 -72.25 -7.76 -27.16
C PRO A 2 -71.30 -7.00 -26.21
N SER A 3 -71.79 -6.74 -25.01
CA SER A 3 -71.08 -6.09 -23.90
C SER A 3 -70.13 -7.09 -23.24
N LEU A 4 -68.83 -6.84 -23.27
CA LEU A 4 -67.84 -7.62 -22.52
C LEU A 4 -67.59 -6.97 -21.14
N PRO A 5 -67.69 -7.71 -20.03
CA PRO A 5 -67.15 -7.27 -18.75
C PRO A 5 -65.65 -7.62 -18.67
N ARG A 6 -64.78 -6.61 -18.71
CA ARG A 6 -63.35 -6.78 -18.42
C ARG A 6 -63.09 -6.59 -16.92
N SER A 7 -63.26 -7.67 -16.16
CA SER A 7 -62.69 -7.77 -14.81
C SER A 7 -61.16 -7.94 -14.93
N LEU A 8 -60.40 -6.89 -14.61
CA LEU A 8 -58.95 -6.98 -14.49
C LEU A 8 -58.58 -7.61 -13.13
N PRO A 9 -57.70 -8.63 -13.09
CA PRO A 9 -57.20 -9.16 -11.83
C PRO A 9 -56.30 -8.14 -11.12
N ARG A 10 -56.51 -7.99 -9.81
CA ARG A 10 -55.72 -7.13 -8.92
C ARG A 10 -54.24 -7.47 -9.06
N ARG A 11 -53.44 -6.48 -9.47
CA ARG A 11 -51.97 -6.55 -9.57
C ARG A 11 -51.43 -6.93 -8.18
N GLY A 12 -51.05 -8.20 -8.04
CA GLY A 12 -50.36 -8.72 -6.88
C GLY A 12 -49.08 -7.93 -6.64
N ALA A 13 -48.84 -7.61 -5.37
CA ALA A 13 -47.68 -6.92 -4.86
C ALA A 13 -46.38 -7.41 -5.53
N LEU A 14 -45.84 -6.57 -6.42
CA LEU A 14 -44.53 -6.79 -7.02
C LEU A 14 -43.48 -6.78 -5.92
N ARG A 15 -43.06 -7.99 -5.55
CA ARG A 15 -41.70 -8.41 -5.22
C ARG A 15 -40.82 -7.28 -4.69
N ARG A 16 -40.81 -7.14 -3.36
CA ARG A 16 -39.69 -6.54 -2.63
C ARG A 16 -38.48 -7.44 -2.84
N ILE A 17 -37.75 -7.23 -3.94
CA ILE A 17 -36.39 -7.74 -4.08
C ILE A 17 -35.58 -6.94 -3.07
N ALA A 18 -35.48 -7.46 -1.85
CA ALA A 18 -34.55 -6.97 -0.86
C ALA A 18 -33.16 -7.10 -1.48
N ALA A 19 -32.61 -5.98 -1.94
CA ALA A 19 -31.23 -5.86 -2.39
C ALA A 19 -30.31 -5.98 -1.17
N VAL A 20 -30.31 -7.16 -0.56
CA VAL A 20 -29.31 -7.62 0.41
C VAL A 20 -28.14 -8.15 -0.41
N ILE A 21 -27.56 -7.31 -1.29
CA ILE A 21 -26.18 -7.56 -1.71
C ILE A 21 -25.40 -7.29 -0.42
N PRO A 22 -25.05 -8.34 0.32
CA PRO A 22 -24.69 -8.19 1.72
C PRO A 22 -23.35 -7.46 1.75
N ALA A 23 -23.14 -6.61 2.75
CA ALA A 23 -21.86 -5.94 3.02
C ALA A 23 -20.64 -6.88 2.91
N VAL A 24 -20.85 -8.20 3.04
CA VAL A 24 -19.92 -9.29 2.72
C VAL A 24 -19.32 -9.22 1.30
N ILE A 25 -20.13 -9.06 0.24
CA ILE A 25 -19.58 -8.98 -1.13
C ILE A 25 -18.73 -7.71 -1.28
N LEU A 26 -19.18 -6.59 -0.71
CA LEU A 26 -18.42 -5.33 -0.71
C LEU A 26 -17.09 -5.48 0.06
N ALA A 27 -17.08 -6.16 1.21
CA ALA A 27 -15.89 -6.43 2.01
C ALA A 27 -14.89 -7.39 1.32
N LEU A 28 -15.35 -8.29 0.45
CA LEU A 28 -14.48 -9.19 -0.33
C LEU A 28 -13.78 -8.49 -1.50
N PHE A 29 -14.37 -7.44 -2.07
CA PHE A 29 -13.76 -6.62 -3.14
C PHE A 29 -12.92 -5.45 -2.59
N VAL A 30 -13.20 -4.97 -1.38
CA VAL A 30 -12.33 -4.02 -0.66
C VAL A 30 -11.25 -4.81 0.06
N ARG A 31 -10.29 -5.34 -0.70
CA ARG A 31 -9.00 -5.72 -0.13
C ARG A 31 -8.41 -4.46 0.51
N PRO A 32 -8.20 -4.39 1.84
CA PRO A 32 -7.34 -3.34 2.35
C PRO A 32 -5.99 -3.57 1.68
N ALA A 33 -5.52 -2.58 0.92
CA ALA A 33 -4.12 -2.55 0.54
C ALA A 33 -3.36 -2.81 1.83
N ARG A 34 -2.56 -3.88 1.87
CA ARG A 34 -1.57 -4.07 2.93
C ARG A 34 -0.95 -2.69 3.12
N ALA A 35 -1.14 -2.08 4.29
CA ALA A 35 -0.52 -0.82 4.60
C ALA A 35 0.98 -1.08 4.45
N GLU A 36 1.54 -0.67 3.30
CA GLU A 36 2.94 -0.83 3.03
C GLU A 36 3.68 -0.05 4.10
N ASP A 37 4.72 -0.65 4.68
CA ASP A 37 5.39 -0.07 5.83
C ASP A 37 5.81 1.37 5.48
N PRO A 38 5.27 2.40 6.17
CA PRO A 38 5.54 3.79 5.84
C PRO A 38 7.02 4.15 6.02
N ARG A 39 7.80 3.32 6.74
CA ARG A 39 9.25 3.48 6.83
C ARG A 39 9.96 3.20 5.51
N LEU A 40 9.31 2.53 4.57
CA LEU A 40 9.88 2.22 3.26
C LEU A 40 9.82 3.39 2.27
N SER A 41 9.05 4.44 2.56
CA SER A 41 9.08 5.67 1.78
C SER A 41 10.17 6.65 2.25
N GLU A 42 10.80 6.42 3.40
CA GLU A 42 11.83 7.32 3.92
C GLU A 42 13.13 7.20 3.13
N VAL A 43 13.49 8.22 2.34
CA VAL A 43 14.80 8.27 1.65
C VAL A 43 15.88 8.75 2.61
N TRP A 44 17.04 8.10 2.60
CA TRP A 44 18.18 8.45 3.46
C TRP A 44 19.38 8.85 2.65
N ARG A 45 19.88 10.06 2.85
CA ARG A 45 21.06 10.56 2.13
C ARG A 45 22.28 10.51 3.03
N CYS A 46 23.39 9.97 2.52
CA CYS A 46 24.67 9.99 3.22
C CYS A 46 25.18 11.45 3.35
N GLY A 47 25.54 11.85 4.56
CA GLY A 47 26.13 13.15 4.89
C GLY A 47 27.64 13.12 5.15
N GLY A 48 28.30 11.97 4.94
CA GLY A 48 29.74 11.83 5.10
C GLY A 48 30.50 12.75 4.14
N GLY A 49 31.49 13.48 4.66
CA GLY A 49 32.19 14.57 3.93
C GLY A 49 32.79 14.19 2.58
N ASP A 50 33.14 12.91 2.39
CA ASP A 50 33.72 12.38 1.17
C ASP A 50 32.70 11.74 0.20
N CYS A 51 31.40 11.74 0.51
CA CYS A 51 30.35 11.19 -0.36
C CYS A 51 29.19 12.17 -0.61
N PRO A 52 29.23 12.94 -1.70
CA PRO A 52 28.05 13.65 -2.16
C PRO A 52 27.06 12.68 -2.82
N GLY A 53 25.87 12.57 -2.22
CA GLY A 53 24.67 12.12 -2.94
C GLY A 53 24.44 10.60 -3.05
N TYR A 54 24.99 9.78 -2.15
CA TYR A 54 24.44 8.43 -1.99
C TYR A 54 23.09 8.51 -1.28
N GLU A 55 22.06 7.91 -1.88
CA GLU A 55 20.69 7.86 -1.37
C GLU A 55 20.28 6.40 -1.22
N TYR A 56 19.99 6.00 0.01
CA TYR A 56 19.42 4.71 0.32
C TYR A 56 17.90 4.79 0.19
N HIS A 57 17.37 3.97 -0.72
CA HIS A 57 15.94 3.78 -0.93
C HIS A 57 15.53 2.44 -0.29
N PRO A 58 14.77 2.44 0.81
CA PRO A 58 14.37 1.20 1.49
C PRO A 58 13.63 0.19 0.61
N ARG A 59 12.86 0.68 -0.36
CA ARG A 59 12.13 -0.17 -1.33
C ARG A 59 13.06 -0.97 -2.21
N ASP A 60 14.16 -0.35 -2.63
CA ASP A 60 15.16 -0.98 -3.49
C ASP A 60 16.19 -1.75 -2.67
N GLY A 61 16.46 -1.28 -1.44
CA GLY A 61 17.51 -1.77 -0.57
C GLY A 61 18.89 -1.54 -1.18
N ASP A 62 19.84 -2.37 -0.75
CA ASP A 62 21.18 -2.50 -1.31
C ASP A 62 21.67 -3.97 -1.22
N PRO A 63 21.13 -4.88 -2.06
CA PRO A 63 21.32 -6.31 -1.91
C PRO A 63 22.77 -6.76 -2.12
N GLU A 64 23.56 -6.00 -2.89
CA GLU A 64 24.99 -6.26 -3.09
C GLU A 64 25.80 -6.04 -1.79
N HIS A 65 25.32 -5.16 -0.91
CA HIS A 65 25.94 -4.81 0.36
C HIS A 65 25.17 -5.34 1.57
N GLY A 66 24.35 -6.39 1.37
CA GLY A 66 23.68 -7.12 2.45
C GLY A 66 22.38 -6.50 2.97
N ALA A 67 21.81 -5.53 2.26
CA ALA A 67 20.50 -4.94 2.57
C ALA A 67 19.46 -5.35 1.51
N PRO A 68 18.61 -6.36 1.72
CA PRO A 68 17.62 -6.75 0.71
C PRO A 68 16.60 -5.64 0.44
N ALA A 69 15.95 -5.71 -0.73
CA ALA A 69 14.84 -4.82 -1.09
C ALA A 69 13.70 -4.90 -0.06
N GLY A 70 13.11 -3.76 0.27
CA GLY A 70 12.08 -3.65 1.30
C GLY A 70 12.62 -3.63 2.74
N THR A 71 13.91 -3.36 2.92
CA THR A 71 14.51 -3.17 4.26
C THR A 71 14.41 -1.70 4.65
N ALA A 72 13.74 -1.39 5.76
CA ALA A 72 13.76 -0.01 6.28
C ALA A 72 15.19 0.33 6.74
N PHE A 73 15.61 1.59 6.60
CA PHE A 73 16.94 2.02 7.05
C PHE A 73 17.22 1.72 8.53
N GLN A 74 16.16 1.76 9.34
CA GLN A 74 16.21 1.42 10.76
C GLN A 74 16.54 -0.06 11.00
N ASP A 75 16.06 -0.95 10.12
CA ASP A 75 16.21 -2.39 10.20
C ASP A 75 17.56 -2.88 9.62
N LEU A 76 18.35 -1.98 9.00
CA LEU A 76 19.72 -2.28 8.57
C LEU A 76 20.61 -2.70 9.75
N PRO A 77 21.54 -3.65 9.56
CA PRO A 77 22.47 -4.05 10.61
C PRO A 77 23.38 -2.88 11.03
N ALA A 78 23.88 -2.92 12.27
CA ALA A 78 24.75 -1.87 12.82
C ALA A 78 26.08 -1.75 12.05
N ASP A 79 26.56 -2.87 11.51
CA ASP A 79 27.76 -2.96 10.68
C ASP A 79 27.50 -2.66 9.19
N TRP A 80 26.33 -2.11 8.86
CA TRP A 80 26.08 -1.61 7.50
C TRP A 80 26.68 -0.21 7.36
N PHE A 81 27.48 -0.04 6.31
CA PHE A 81 28.16 1.20 5.99
C PHE A 81 27.79 1.67 4.59
N CYS A 82 27.90 2.97 4.35
CA CYS A 82 27.73 3.55 3.02
C CYS A 82 28.69 2.87 2.03
N PRO A 83 28.19 2.23 0.96
CA PRO A 83 29.04 1.52 -0.01
C PRO A 83 29.98 2.46 -0.78
N ARG A 84 29.74 3.77 -0.71
CA ARG A 84 30.54 4.79 -1.41
C ARG A 84 31.69 5.34 -0.58
N CYS A 85 31.53 5.50 0.74
CA CYS A 85 32.56 6.12 1.60
C CYS A 85 32.83 5.40 2.91
N GLY A 86 32.13 4.33 3.24
CA GLY A 86 32.27 3.62 4.51
C GLY A 86 31.72 4.37 5.72
N ALA A 87 31.01 5.49 5.53
CA ALA A 87 30.33 6.18 6.62
C ALA A 87 29.24 5.30 7.26
N GLY A 88 29.08 5.37 8.58
CA GLY A 88 28.11 4.55 9.28
C GLY A 88 26.69 5.11 9.19
N LYS A 89 25.71 4.34 9.70
CA LYS A 89 24.32 4.80 9.87
C LYS A 89 24.16 6.21 10.51
N PRO A 90 24.95 6.65 11.52
CA PRO A 90 24.76 7.98 12.12
C PRO A 90 25.07 9.16 11.17
N ASP A 91 25.84 8.94 10.10
CA ASP A 91 26.15 9.98 9.11
C ASP A 91 25.03 10.20 8.09
N PHE A 92 24.00 9.35 8.09
CA PHE A 92 22.86 9.47 7.19
C PHE A 92 21.81 10.43 7.73
N ARG A 93 21.24 11.23 6.82
CA ARG A 93 20.12 12.12 7.11
C ARG A 93 18.88 11.69 6.34
N ARG A 94 17.76 11.63 7.05
CA ARG A 94 16.44 11.39 6.45
C ARG A 94 16.02 12.59 5.60
N MET A 95 15.68 12.33 4.35
CA MET A 95 15.25 13.33 3.36
C MET A 95 13.71 13.42 3.22
N GLY A 96 12.96 12.52 3.84
CA GLY A 96 11.50 12.45 3.74
C GLY A 96 11.02 11.51 2.65
N GLY A 97 9.71 11.26 2.62
CA GLY A 97 9.01 10.34 1.73
C GLY A 97 7.60 10.82 1.44
#